data_AF-A0A3A6PIY4-F1
#
_entry.id   AF-A0A3A6PIY4-F1
#
_cell.length_a   1.000
_cell.length_b   1.000
_cell.length_c   1.000
_cell.angle_alpha   90.00
_cell.angle_beta   90.00
_cell.angle_gamma   90.00
#
_symmetry.space_group_name_H-M   'P 1'
#
loop_
_entity.id
_entity.type
_entity.pdbx_description
1 polymer ?
#
loop_
_entity_poly.entity_id
_entity_poly.type
_entity_poly.pdbx_seq_one_letter_code
_entity_poly.pdbx_strand_id
1 'polypeptide(L)'
;MKQTIISDKWKRHAIVTIGGVLMGAGIADCLFAMNELDLNQIARGLTIASAGLTILVVIDNSKTQKEAEHIQIESRLRLEQVEKKLTAIEQSQQMTESQLREIKELLLKAKS
;
A
#
# COMPACT_ATOMS: atom_id res chain seq x y z
N MET A 1 2.37 17.88 15.71
CA MET A 1 2.69 16.59 15.04
C MET A 1 2.97 16.75 13.53
N LYS A 2 3.57 17.85 13.05
CA LYS A 2 3.78 18.14 11.61
C LYS A 2 5.24 18.04 11.12
N GLN A 3 6.22 18.01 12.02
CA GLN A 3 7.65 18.06 11.66
C GLN A 3 8.24 16.71 11.23
N THR A 4 7.65 15.58 11.68
CA THR A 4 8.12 14.23 11.33
C THR A 4 7.91 13.88 9.86
N ILE A 5 6.84 14.38 9.24
CA ILE A 5 6.46 14.05 7.85
C ILE A 5 7.45 14.68 6.84
N ILE A 6 7.92 15.90 7.11
CA ILE A 6 8.87 16.61 6.24
C ILE A 6 10.27 15.97 6.34
N SER A 7 10.68 15.56 7.54
CA SER A 7 11.95 14.88 7.78
C SER A 7 12.05 13.52 7.07
N ASP A 8 10.95 12.76 7.01
CA ASP A 8 10.94 11.41 6.41
C ASP A 8 11.04 11.47 4.88
N LYS A 9 10.39 12.44 4.23
CA LYS A 9 10.52 12.67 2.77
C LYS A 9 11.95 13.05 2.38
N TRP A 10 12.57 13.97 3.11
CA TRP A 10 13.94 14.41 2.83
C TRP A 10 14.95 13.30 3.06
N LYS A 11 14.79 12.53 4.15
CA LYS A 11 15.64 11.38 4.45
C LYS A 11 15.52 10.30 3.37
N ARG A 12 14.32 10.00 2.87
CA ARG A 12 14.11 9.07 1.76
C ARG A 12 14.77 9.56 0.48
N HIS A 13 14.65 10.84 0.16
CA HIS A 13 15.28 11.40 -1.04
C HIS A 13 16.81 11.29 -0.96
N ALA A 14 17.40 11.64 0.19
CA ALA A 14 18.83 11.49 0.43
C ALA A 14 19.30 10.02 0.30
N ILE A 15 18.56 9.05 0.84
CA ILE A 15 18.95 7.64 0.75
C ILE A 15 18.81 7.12 -0.70
N VAL A 16 17.78 7.54 -1.45
CA VAL A 16 17.65 7.21 -2.89
C VAL A 16 18.82 7.80 -3.68
N THR A 17 19.21 9.05 -3.40
CA THR A 17 20.37 9.68 -4.04
C THR A 17 21.66 8.91 -3.73
N ILE A 18 21.88 8.51 -2.48
CA ILE A 18 23.06 7.71 -2.09
C ILE A 18 23.06 6.35 -2.81
N GLY A 19 21.92 5.65 -2.84
CA GLY A 19 21.79 4.38 -3.55
C GLY A 19 22.06 4.51 -5.04
N GLY A 20 21.54 5.57 -5.68
CA GLY A 20 21.79 5.87 -7.10
C GLY A 20 23.25 6.23 -7.40
N VAL A 21 23.89 7.02 -6.54
CA VAL A 21 25.31 7.38 -6.67
C VAL A 21 26.20 6.15 -6.50
N LEU A 22 25.93 5.29 -5.51
CA LEU A 22 26.67 4.04 -5.31
C LEU A 22 26.50 3.10 -6.51
N MET A 23 25.26 2.97 -7.02
CA MET A 23 24.99 2.17 -8.21
C MET A 23 25.76 2.70 -9.43
N GLY A 24 25.73 4.00 -9.67
CA GLY A 24 26.45 4.64 -10.77
C GLY A 24 27.98 4.51 -10.65
N ALA A 25 28.53 4.75 -9.45
CA ALA A 25 29.96 4.64 -9.19
C ALA A 25 30.46 3.19 -9.35
N GLY A 26 29.72 2.21 -8.82
CA GLY A 26 30.08 0.80 -8.96
C GLY A 26 30.03 0.31 -10.42
N ILE A 27 29.05 0.77 -11.20
CA ILE A 27 28.97 0.47 -12.63
C ILE A 27 30.12 1.13 -13.40
N ALA A 28 30.44 2.39 -13.10
CA ALA A 28 31.56 3.09 -13.73
C ALA A 28 32.89 2.39 -13.44
N ASP A 29 33.16 2.05 -12.18
CA ASP A 29 34.36 1.32 -11.77
C ASP A 29 34.45 -0.06 -12.47
N CYS A 30 33.34 -0.79 -12.62
CA CYS A 30 33.32 -2.02 -13.40
C CYS A 30 33.66 -1.79 -14.88
N LEU A 31 33.10 -0.75 -15.50
CA LEU A 31 33.32 -0.47 -16.93
C LEU A 31 34.76 -0.06 -17.23
N PHE A 32 35.36 0.76 -16.37
CA PHE A 32 36.78 1.12 -16.49
C PHE A 32 37.69 -0.09 -16.24
N ALA A 33 37.42 -0.87 -15.19
CA ALA A 33 38.19 -2.08 -14.86
C ALA A 33 38.07 -3.20 -15.91
N MET A 34 36.91 -3.32 -16.57
CA MET A 34 36.73 -4.24 -17.70
C MET A 34 37.65 -3.90 -18.88
N ASN A 35 37.95 -2.62 -19.07
CA ASN A 35 38.86 -2.16 -20.13
C ASN A 35 40.33 -2.45 -19.78
N GLU A 36 40.67 -2.51 -18.48
CA GLU A 36 42.01 -2.85 -17.97
C GLU A 36 42.18 -4.35 -17.60
N LEU A 37 41.14 -5.17 -17.76
CA LEU A 37 41.09 -6.60 -17.37
C LEU A 37 41.43 -6.86 -15.88
N ASP A 38 41.19 -5.90 -14.98
CA ASP A 38 41.39 -6.08 -13.54
C ASP A 38 40.15 -6.69 -12.88
N LEU A 39 40.20 -8.02 -12.73
CA LEU A 39 39.13 -8.82 -12.12
C LEU A 39 38.78 -8.40 -10.68
N ASN A 40 39.76 -7.90 -9.91
CA ASN A 40 39.56 -7.51 -8.52
C ASN A 40 38.80 -6.18 -8.42
N GLN A 41 39.12 -5.25 -9.32
CA GLN A 41 38.45 -3.97 -9.41
C GLN A 41 37.02 -4.11 -9.97
N ILE A 42 36.79 -5.06 -10.89
CA ILE A 42 35.43 -5.46 -11.32
C ILE A 42 34.62 -5.99 -10.13
N ALA A 43 35.17 -6.91 -9.33
CA ALA A 43 34.47 -7.48 -8.18
C ALA A 43 34.09 -6.40 -7.15
N ARG A 44 34.98 -5.42 -6.93
CA ARG A 44 34.73 -4.28 -6.06
C ARG A 44 33.63 -3.37 -6.61
N GLY A 45 33.68 -3.01 -7.89
CA GLY A 45 32.66 -2.21 -8.55
C GLY A 45 31.27 -2.87 -8.49
N LEU A 46 31.21 -4.18 -8.71
CA LEU A 46 29.97 -4.97 -8.67
C LEU A 46 29.38 -5.02 -7.26
N THR A 47 30.25 -5.09 -6.24
CA THR A 47 29.84 -5.07 -4.82
C THR A 47 29.26 -3.71 -4.44
N ILE A 48 29.89 -2.61 -4.88
CA ILE A 48 29.39 -1.25 -4.65
C ILE A 48 28.06 -1.02 -5.38
N ALA A 49 27.97 -1.49 -6.63
CA ALA A 49 26.75 -1.38 -7.43
C ALA A 49 25.57 -2.17 -6.83
N SER A 50 25.82 -3.41 -6.37
CA SER A 50 24.80 -4.26 -5.75
C SER A 50 24.31 -3.72 -4.40
N ALA A 51 25.20 -3.11 -3.61
CA ALA A 51 24.80 -2.40 -2.39
C ALA A 51 23.89 -1.20 -2.72
N GLY A 52 24.23 -0.41 -3.74
CA GLY A 52 23.39 0.70 -4.22
C GLY A 52 22.01 0.24 -4.70
N LEU A 53 21.98 -0.84 -5.50
CA LEU A 53 20.74 -1.44 -6.00
C LEU A 53 19.84 -1.96 -4.87
N THR A 54 20.42 -2.61 -3.86
CA THR A 54 19.66 -3.14 -2.72
C THR A 54 18.99 -2.02 -1.94
N ILE A 55 19.69 -0.90 -1.71
CA ILE A 55 19.13 0.29 -1.05
C ILE A 55 17.93 0.83 -1.85
N LEU A 56 18.05 0.91 -3.18
CA LEU A 56 16.99 1.38 -4.06
C LEU A 56 15.75 0.46 -4.01
N VAL A 57 15.95 -0.87 -4.11
CA VAL A 57 14.87 -1.86 -4.08
C VAL A 57 14.12 -1.87 -2.74
N VAL A 58 14.84 -1.80 -1.63
CA VAL A 58 14.21 -1.78 -0.29
C VAL A 58 13.35 -0.53 -0.12
N ILE A 59 13.80 0.63 -0.62
CA ILE A 59 13.01 1.86 -0.57
C ILE A 59 11.76 1.75 -1.44
N ASP A 60 11.89 1.18 -2.64
CA ASP A 60 10.76 1.03 -3.56
C ASP A 60 9.69 0.11 -2.97
N ASN A 61 10.11 -1.05 -2.45
CA ASN A 61 9.22 -1.98 -1.74
C ASN A 61 8.54 -1.33 -0.52
N SER A 62 9.25 -0.47 0.23
CA SER A 62 8.68 0.26 1.35
C SER A 62 7.59 1.26 0.93
N LYS A 63 7.71 1.88 -0.26
CA LYS A 63 6.65 2.75 -0.79
C LYS A 63 5.43 1.92 -1.17
N THR A 64 5.64 0.83 -1.92
CA THR A 64 4.57 -0.06 -2.37
C THR A 64 3.81 -0.68 -1.19
N GLN A 65 4.51 -1.09 -0.12
CA GLN A 65 3.84 -1.58 1.10
C GLN A 65 2.95 -0.53 1.76
N LYS A 66 3.44 0.71 1.92
CA LYS A 66 2.65 1.79 2.52
C LYS A 66 1.41 2.14 1.70
N GLU A 67 1.52 2.09 0.38
CA GLU A 67 0.39 2.34 -0.52
C GLU A 67 -0.64 1.21 -0.47
N ALA A 68 -0.17 -0.04 -0.45
CA ALA A 68 -1.04 -1.20 -0.25
C ALA A 68 -1.76 -1.17 1.10
N GLU A 69 -1.09 -0.78 2.19
CA GLU A 69 -1.71 -0.58 3.50
C GLU A 69 -2.81 0.49 3.45
N HIS A 70 -2.55 1.61 2.79
CA HIS A 70 -3.53 2.69 2.66
C HIS A 70 -4.79 2.22 1.91
N ILE A 71 -4.61 1.52 0.79
CA ILE A 71 -5.71 0.93 0.01
C ILE A 71 -6.49 -0.08 0.85
N GLN A 72 -5.79 -0.89 1.66
CA GLN A 72 -6.42 -1.90 2.51
C GLN A 72 -7.25 -1.27 3.63
N ILE A 73 -6.77 -0.19 4.24
CA ILE A 73 -7.51 0.58 5.24
C ILE A 73 -8.76 1.21 4.61
N GLU A 74 -8.61 1.86 3.45
CA GLU A 74 -9.73 2.50 2.76
C GLU A 74 -10.81 1.47 2.36
N SER A 75 -10.37 0.30 1.86
CA SER A 75 -11.27 -0.78 1.46
C SER A 75 -12.03 -1.35 2.66
N ARG A 76 -11.37 -1.53 3.83
CA ARG A 76 -12.06 -1.93 5.07
C ARG A 76 -13.11 -0.91 5.49
N LEU A 77 -12.79 0.38 5.41
CA LEU A 77 -13.71 1.44 5.81
C LEU A 77 -14.94 1.49 4.89
N ARG A 78 -14.76 1.28 3.58
CA ARG A 78 -15.85 1.15 2.61
C ARG A 78 -16.70 -0.10 2.88
N LEU A 79 -16.07 -1.25 3.17
CA LEU A 79 -16.77 -2.48 3.53
C LEU A 79 -17.64 -2.29 4.77
N GLU A 80 -17.11 -1.66 5.82
CA GLU A 80 -17.87 -1.39 7.05
C GLU A 80 -19.09 -0.49 6.79
N GLN A 81 -18.97 0.49 5.88
CA GLN A 81 -20.11 1.32 5.46
C GLN A 81 -21.16 0.54 4.68
N VAL A 82 -20.72 -0.38 3.80
CA VAL A 82 -21.63 -1.25 3.04
C VAL A 82 -22.35 -2.21 3.99
N GLU A 83 -21.64 -2.79 4.95
CA GLU A 83 -22.19 -3.69 5.96
C GLU A 83 -23.26 -2.97 6.80
N LYS A 84 -22.99 -1.76 7.28
CA LYS A 84 -23.99 -0.94 8.00
C LYS A 84 -25.24 -0.68 7.18
N LYS A 85 -25.10 -0.38 5.88
CA LYS A 85 -26.24 -0.18 4.98
C LYS A 85 -27.03 -1.48 4.77
N LEU A 86 -26.33 -2.61 4.63
CA LEU A 86 -26.96 -3.92 4.45
C LEU A 86 -27.77 -4.30 5.69
N THR A 87 -27.22 -4.12 6.89
CA THR A 87 -27.94 -4.34 8.16
C THR A 87 -29.18 -3.45 8.26
N ALA A 88 -29.10 -2.18 7.86
CA ALA A 88 -30.25 -1.27 7.86
C ALA A 88 -31.34 -1.72 6.88
N ILE A 89 -30.96 -2.26 5.72
CA ILE A 89 -31.90 -2.83 4.75
C ILE A 89 -32.57 -4.08 5.33
N GLU A 90 -31.81 -4.98 5.94
CA GLU A 90 -32.32 -6.19 6.57
C GLU A 90 -33.34 -5.87 7.68
N GLN A 91 -33.01 -4.91 8.55
CA GLN A 91 -33.93 -4.43 9.58
C GLN A 91 -35.20 -3.81 8.98
N SER A 92 -35.05 -3.04 7.90
CA SER A 92 -36.20 -2.44 7.20
C SER A 92 -37.09 -3.51 6.56
N GLN A 93 -36.52 -4.58 6.02
CA GLN A 93 -37.27 -5.71 5.47
C GLN A 93 -38.05 -6.44 6.56
N GLN A 94 -37.42 -6.76 7.69
CA GLN A 94 -38.10 -7.40 8.83
C GLN A 94 -39.26 -6.56 9.35
N MET A 95 -39.07 -5.24 9.48
CA MET A 95 -40.15 -4.33 9.87
C MET A 95 -41.30 -4.33 8.86
N THR A 96 -40.96 -4.30 7.56
CA THR A 96 -41.96 -4.32 6.48
C THR A 96 -42.76 -5.62 6.49
N GLU A 97 -42.11 -6.77 6.71
CA GLU A 97 -42.79 -8.05 6.83
C GLU A 97 -43.72 -8.11 8.05
N SER A 98 -43.29 -7.53 9.18
CA SER A 98 -44.13 -7.43 10.38
C SER A 98 -45.39 -6.61 10.12
N GLN A 99 -45.23 -5.40 9.54
CA GLN A 99 -46.36 -4.54 9.18
C GLN A 99 -47.31 -5.22 8.17
N LEU A 100 -46.76 -5.97 7.21
CA LEU A 100 -47.56 -6.71 6.24
C LEU A 100 -48.41 -7.79 6.92
N ARG A 101 -47.88 -8.48 7.93
CA ARG A 101 -48.64 -9.47 8.72
C ARG A 101 -49.75 -8.81 9.52
N GLU A 102 -49.44 -7.70 10.21
CA GLU A 102 -50.45 -6.95 10.98
C GLU A 102 -51.60 -6.45 10.09
N ILE A 103 -51.30 -5.90 8.91
CA ILE A 103 -52.33 -5.46 7.95
C ILE A 103 -53.18 -6.64 7.49
N LYS A 104 -52.58 -7.80 7.20
CA LYS A 104 -53.32 -9.01 6.84
C LYS A 104 -54.25 -9.47 7.96
N GLU A 105 -53.79 -9.46 9.21
CA GLU A 105 -54.61 -9.84 10.36
C GLU A 105 -55.77 -8.88 10.60
N LEU A 106 -55.53 -7.57 10.50
CA LEU A 106 -56.58 -6.56 10.62
C LEU A 106 -57.63 -6.69 9.52
N LEU A 107 -57.21 -6.96 8.27
CA LEU A 107 -58.13 -7.23 7.16
C LEU A 107 -58.97 -8.49 7.37
N LEU A 108 -58.38 -9.56 7.91
CA LEU A 108 -59.10 -10.78 8.25
C LEU A 108 -60.12 -10.54 9.36
N LYS A 109 -59.77 -9.75 10.39
CA LYS A 109 -60.69 -9.36 11.47
C LYS A 109 -61.84 -8.48 10.99
N ALA A 110 -61.59 -7.54 10.07
CA ALA A 110 -62.60 -6.63 9.54
C ALA A 110 -63.59 -7.31 8.57
N LYS A 111 -63.23 -8.49 8.05
CA LYS A 111 -64.07 -9.28 7.13
C LYS A 111 -64.93 -10.33 7.87
N SER A 112 -64.68 -10.56 9.15
CA SER A 112 -65.51 -11.36 10.06
C SER A 112 -66.57 -10.49 10.73
#